data_AF-A0A4Y3QNS2-F1
#
_entry.id   AF-A0A4Y3QNS2-F1
#
_cell.length_a   1.000
_cell.length_b   1.000
_cell.length_c   1.000
_cell.angle_alpha   90.00
_cell.angle_beta   90.00
_cell.angle_gamma   90.00
#
_symmetry.space_group_name_H-M   'P 1'
#
loop_
_entity.id
_entity.type
_entity.pdbx_description
1 polymer ?
#
loop_
_entity_poly.entity_id
_entity_poly.type
_entity_poly.pdbx_seq_one_letter_code
_entity_poly.pdbx_strand_id
1 'polypeptide(L)'
;MEADLQRFHGVDLGALWRGELTIRRLSVLVFHLPPESALKRLGMPPSADGWDVNSFLLADLFAALTGKTHPGRPEAQSRAERYRNLRTRLEAQRARLDPS
;
A
#
# COMPACT_ATOMS: atom_id res chain seq x y z
N MET A 1 10.33 -0.11 -3.04
CA MET A 1 10.65 -1.55 -3.00
C MET A 1 12.12 -1.78 -2.67
N GLU A 2 13.08 -1.44 -3.54
CA GLU A 2 14.51 -1.66 -3.26
C GLU A 2 14.98 -1.04 -1.94
N ALA A 3 14.66 0.24 -1.72
CA ALA A 3 14.94 0.91 -0.45
C ALA A 3 14.30 0.21 0.77
N ASP A 4 13.11 -0.37 0.63
CA ASP A 4 12.44 -1.08 1.73
C ASP A 4 13.10 -2.44 2.00
N LEU A 5 13.50 -3.18 0.95
CA LEU A 5 14.23 -4.45 1.10
C LEU A 5 15.58 -4.23 1.78
N GLN A 6 16.30 -3.18 1.39
CA GLN A 6 17.57 -2.82 2.01
C GLN A 6 17.36 -2.39 3.47
N ARG A 7 16.37 -1.53 3.74
CA ARG A 7 16.13 -0.96 5.08
C ARG A 7 15.63 -1.99 6.09
N PHE A 8 14.67 -2.84 5.72
CA PHE A 8 13.98 -3.73 6.67
C PHE A 8 14.52 -5.17 6.66
N HIS A 9 15.18 -5.59 5.58
CA HIS A 9 15.68 -6.95 5.45
C HIS A 9 17.18 -7.04 5.13
N GLY A 10 17.86 -5.92 4.90
CA GLY A 10 19.28 -5.91 4.51
C GLY A 10 19.55 -6.61 3.18
N VAL A 11 18.54 -6.69 2.31
CA VAL A 11 18.61 -7.45 1.05
C VAL A 11 18.74 -6.49 -0.13
N ASP A 12 19.81 -6.66 -0.90
CA ASP A 12 19.99 -6.04 -2.21
C ASP A 12 19.06 -6.69 -3.24
N LEU A 13 18.27 -5.89 -3.95
CA LEU A 13 17.38 -6.39 -4.99
C LEU A 13 18.16 -6.90 -6.22
N GLY A 14 19.36 -6.38 -6.47
CA GLY A 14 20.26 -6.85 -7.52
C GLY A 14 20.66 -8.32 -7.38
N ALA A 15 20.56 -8.88 -6.16
CA ALA A 15 20.77 -10.30 -5.89
C ALA A 15 19.83 -11.22 -6.70
N LEU A 16 18.68 -10.70 -7.16
CA LEU A 16 17.76 -11.43 -8.03
C LEU A 16 18.39 -11.77 -9.38
N TRP A 17 19.12 -10.82 -9.96
CA TRP A 17 19.78 -10.98 -11.26
C TRP A 17 21.07 -11.79 -11.17
N ARG A 18 21.72 -11.79 -9.99
CA ARG A 18 22.88 -12.64 -9.70
C ARG A 18 22.50 -14.09 -9.36
N GLY A 19 21.21 -14.38 -9.14
CA GLY A 19 20.72 -15.71 -8.74
C GLY A 19 20.87 -16.02 -7.25
N GLU A 20 21.25 -15.03 -6.43
CA GLU A 20 21.43 -15.15 -4.98
C GLU A 20 20.11 -14.96 -4.21
N LEU A 21 19.12 -14.32 -4.85
CA LEU A 21 17.77 -14.11 -4.33
C LEU A 21 16.77 -14.80 -5.26
N THR A 22 15.92 -15.68 -4.72
CA THR A 22 14.87 -16.32 -5.50
C THR A 22 13.59 -15.48 -5.52
N ILE A 23 12.79 -15.59 -6.59
CA ILE A 23 11.46 -14.95 -6.69
C ILE A 23 10.56 -15.34 -5.51
N ARG A 24 10.62 -16.60 -5.08
CA ARG A 24 9.87 -17.09 -3.91
C ARG A 24 10.28 -16.34 -2.65
N ARG A 25 11.58 -16.20 -2.39
CA ARG A 25 12.10 -15.47 -1.23
C ARG A 25 11.74 -13.98 -1.31
N LEU A 26 11.87 -13.36 -2.47
CA LEU A 26 11.46 -11.97 -2.68
C LEU A 26 9.98 -11.76 -2.34
N SER A 27 9.09 -12.66 -2.78
CA SER A 27 7.65 -12.60 -2.47
C SER A 27 7.39 -12.63 -0.96
N VAL A 28 8.07 -13.53 -0.23
CA VAL A 28 7.96 -13.62 1.24
C VAL A 28 8.42 -12.32 1.90
N LEU A 29 9.57 -11.77 1.50
CA LEU A 29 10.09 -10.51 2.06
C LEU A 29 9.10 -9.36 1.83
N VAL A 30 8.59 -9.20 0.61
CA VAL A 30 7.59 -8.16 0.30
C VAL A 30 6.30 -8.35 1.09
N PHE A 31 5.84 -9.60 1.26
CA PHE A 31 4.62 -9.89 2.00
C PHE A 31 4.75 -9.47 3.47
N HIS A 32 5.92 -9.74 4.07
CA HIS A 32 6.24 -9.44 5.47
C HIS A 32 6.90 -8.07 5.70
N LEU A 33 6.88 -7.17 4.72
CA LEU A 33 7.26 -5.78 4.96
C LEU A 33 6.35 -5.15 6.02
N PRO A 34 6.93 -4.36 6.94
CA PRO A 34 6.15 -3.73 7.97
C PRO A 34 5.23 -2.62 7.40
N PRO A 35 4.17 -2.23 8.12
CA PRO A 35 3.19 -1.24 7.67
C PRO A 35 3.81 0.10 7.29
N GLU A 36 4.89 0.50 7.95
CA GLU A 36 5.62 1.75 7.70
C GLU A 36 6.55 1.70 6.48
N SER A 37 6.64 0.58 5.76
CA SER A 37 7.40 0.52 4.51
C SER A 37 6.76 1.41 3.44
N ALA A 38 7.60 2.06 2.64
CA ALA A 38 7.12 2.93 1.57
C ALA A 38 6.29 2.12 0.55
N LEU A 39 6.69 0.87 0.28
CA LEU A 39 5.94 -0.04 -0.58
C LEU A 39 4.53 -0.35 -0.07
N LYS A 40 4.34 -0.57 1.24
CA LYS A 40 2.99 -0.79 1.79
C LYS A 40 2.17 0.52 1.78
N ARG A 41 2.80 1.67 2.03
CA ARG A 41 2.15 2.99 1.94
C ARG A 41 1.66 3.34 0.53
N LEU A 42 2.36 2.91 -0.53
CA LEU A 42 1.91 3.10 -1.92
C LEU A 42 0.52 2.51 -2.20
N GLY A 43 0.09 1.50 -1.43
CA GLY A 43 -1.26 0.94 -1.53
C GLY A 43 -2.35 1.73 -0.82
N MET A 44 -1.99 2.76 -0.06
CA MET A 44 -2.91 3.63 0.67
C MET A 44 -3.38 4.78 -0.23
N PRO A 45 -4.59 5.33 0.01
CA PRO A 45 -5.02 6.52 -0.71
C PRO A 45 -4.09 7.71 -0.41
N PRO A 46 -3.89 8.65 -1.35
CA PRO A 46 -3.06 9.84 -1.12
C PRO A 46 -3.49 10.65 0.10
N SER A 47 -4.77 10.62 0.45
CA SER A 47 -5.31 11.25 1.66
C SER A 47 -4.77 10.66 2.96
N ALA A 48 -4.22 9.44 2.92
CA ALA A 48 -3.58 8.77 4.05
C ALA A 48 -2.06 8.90 4.04
N ASP A 49 -1.49 9.74 3.18
CA ASP A 49 -0.05 10.02 3.24
C ASP A 49 0.30 10.70 4.57
N GLY A 50 1.41 10.27 5.17
CA GLY A 50 1.81 10.66 6.53
C GLY A 50 1.00 10.02 7.67
N TRP A 51 -0.09 9.30 7.39
CA TRP A 51 -0.83 8.56 8.42
C TRP A 51 -0.18 7.22 8.71
N ASP A 52 0.39 7.09 9.90
CA ASP A 52 0.84 5.82 10.46
C ASP A 52 -0.26 5.16 11.30
N VAL A 53 0.02 3.95 11.80
CA VAL A 53 -0.91 3.20 12.67
C VAL A 53 -1.28 4.02 13.91
N ASN A 54 -0.32 4.73 14.50
CA ASN A 54 -0.56 5.55 15.68
C ASN A 54 -1.52 6.71 15.37
N SER A 55 -1.40 7.34 14.21
CA SER A 55 -2.28 8.41 13.75
C SER A 55 -3.72 7.90 13.63
N PHE A 56 -3.93 6.69 13.08
CA PHE A 56 -5.26 6.07 13.03
C PHE A 56 -5.81 5.77 14.42
N LEU A 57 -5.00 5.20 15.32
CA LEU A 57 -5.43 4.90 16.69
C LEU A 57 -5.75 6.17 17.49
N LEU A 58 -4.98 7.24 17.33
CA LEU A 58 -5.25 8.54 17.96
C LEU A 58 -6.55 9.16 17.43
N ALA A 59 -6.82 9.04 16.13
CA ALA A 59 -8.08 9.48 15.55
C ALA A 59 -9.29 8.66 16.03
N ASP A 60 -9.11 7.35 16.24
CA ASP A 60 -10.14 6.49 16.83
C ASP A 60 -10.41 6.86 18.29
N LEU A 61 -9.36 7.16 19.06
CA LEU A 61 -9.48 7.63 20.44
C LEU A 61 -10.20 8.99 20.50
N PHE A 62 -9.85 9.94 19.62
CA PHE A 62 -10.56 11.20 19.49
C PHE A 62 -12.05 10.99 19.22
N ALA A 63 -12.39 10.08 18.30
CA ALA A 63 -13.77 9.77 17.99
C ALA A 63 -14.52 9.14 19.18
N ALA A 64 -13.87 8.22 19.91
CA ALA A 64 -14.43 7.61 21.10
C ALA A 64 -14.70 8.63 22.21
N LEU A 65 -13.83 9.63 22.38
CA LEU A 65 -13.95 10.65 23.42
C LEU A 65 -14.94 11.79 23.08
N THR A 66 -15.03 12.16 21.81
CA THR A 66 -15.81 13.34 21.37
C THR A 66 -17.12 13.00 20.66
N GLY A 67 -17.29 11.74 20.25
CA GLY A 67 -18.38 11.31 19.37
C GLY A 67 -18.29 11.83 17.94
N LYS A 68 -17.19 12.50 17.56
CA LYS A 68 -16.99 13.11 16.23
C LYS A 68 -15.80 12.49 15.52
N THR A 69 -15.89 12.30 14.21
CA THR A 69 -14.75 11.89 13.39
C THR A 69 -13.65 12.95 13.46
N HIS A 70 -12.40 12.51 13.63
CA HIS A 70 -11.25 13.43 13.62
C HIS A 70 -11.18 14.18 12.27
N PRO A 71 -11.11 15.52 12.24
CA PRO A 71 -11.19 16.31 11.01
C PRO A 71 -10.13 15.98 9.96
N GLY A 72 -8.94 15.57 10.40
CA GLY A 72 -7.85 15.18 9.50
C GLY A 72 -7.91 13.73 9.03
N ARG A 73 -8.88 12.92 9.46
CA ARG A 73 -8.90 11.48 9.16
C ARG A 73 -9.06 11.25 7.65
N PRO A 74 -8.23 10.38 7.03
CA PRO A 74 -8.38 10.05 5.63
C PRO A 74 -9.71 9.35 5.40
N GLU A 75 -10.44 9.76 4.37
CA GLU A 75 -11.64 9.03 3.96
C GLU A 75 -11.25 7.64 3.45
N ALA A 76 -11.83 6.61 4.10
CA ALA A 76 -11.70 5.26 3.62
C ALA A 76 -12.54 5.10 2.35
N GLN A 77 -11.90 4.76 1.22
CA GLN A 77 -12.63 4.41 0.00
C GLN A 77 -13.64 3.30 0.29
N SER A 78 -14.90 3.56 -0.03
CA SER A 78 -15.96 2.58 0.11
C SER A 78 -15.70 1.36 -0.78
N ARG A 79 -16.22 0.20 -0.39
CA ARG A 79 -16.10 -1.03 -1.19
C ARG A 79 -16.65 -0.85 -2.62
N ALA A 80 -17.74 -0.10 -2.76
CA ALA A 80 -18.36 0.21 -4.06
C ALA A 80 -17.44 1.05 -4.95
N GLU A 81 -16.80 2.09 -4.41
CA GLU A 81 -15.82 2.90 -5.14
C GLU A 81 -14.62 2.08 -5.59
N ARG A 82 -14.09 1.21 -4.73
CA ARG A 82 -12.98 0.32 -5.09
C ARG A 82 -13.32 -0.56 -6.28
N TYR A 83 -14.52 -1.18 -6.30
CA TYR A 83 -14.94 -2.03 -7.42
C TYR A 83 -15.17 -1.24 -8.72
N ARG A 84 -15.72 -0.02 -8.63
CA ARG A 84 -15.87 0.87 -9.79
C ARG A 84 -14.50 1.20 -10.40
N ASN A 85 -13.56 1.65 -9.56
CA ASN A 85 -12.20 1.98 -9.98
C ASN A 85 -11.48 0.77 -10.58
N LEU A 86 -11.68 -0.42 -10.02
CA LEU A 86 -11.10 -1.66 -10.54
C LEU A 86 -11.66 -1.98 -11.94
N ARG A 87 -12.98 -1.88 -12.14
CA ARG A 87 -13.61 -2.10 -13.44
C ARG A 87 -13.07 -1.15 -14.50
N THR A 88 -13.02 0.15 -14.21
CA THR A 88 -12.47 1.16 -15.13
C THR A 88 -11.02 0.86 -15.50
N ARG A 89 -10.18 0.43 -14.55
CA ARG A 89 -8.80 0.04 -14.82
C ARG A 89 -8.70 -1.17 -15.74
N LEU A 90 -9.53 -2.19 -15.51
CA LEU A 90 -9.57 -3.40 -16.34
C LEU A 90 -10.05 -3.10 -17.76
N GLU A 91 -11.06 -2.24 -17.91
CA GLU A 91 -11.54 -1.78 -19.21
C GLU A 91 -10.47 -1.01 -19.97
N ALA A 92 -9.78 -0.08 -19.30
CA ALA A 92 -8.66 0.65 -19.88
C ALA A 92 -7.49 -0.26 -20.26
N GLN A 93 -7.21 -1.30 -19.46
CA GLN A 93 -6.20 -2.30 -19.78
C GLN A 93 -6.60 -3.14 -20.99
N ARG A 94 -7.87 -3.55 -21.08
CA ARG A 94 -8.42 -4.29 -22.22
C ARG A 94 -8.29 -3.48 -23.52
N ALA A 95 -8.67 -2.20 -23.49
CA ALA A 95 -8.56 -1.33 -24.66
C ALA A 95 -7.12 -1.14 -25.16
N ARG A 96 -6.11 -1.25 -24.29
CA ARG A 96 -4.69 -1.21 -24.68
C ARG A 96 -4.20 -2.50 -25.33
N LEU A 97 -4.77 -3.64 -24.93
CA LEU A 97 -4.35 -4.97 -25.38
C LEU A 97 -5.02 -5.37 -26.70
N ASP A 98 -6.22 -4.85 -26.96
CA ASP A 98 -6.94 -5.00 -28.23
C ASP A 98 -7.01 -3.65 -28.99
N PRO A 99 -5.89 -3.08 -29.47
CA PRO A 99 -5.94 -1.93 -30.37
C PRO A 99 -6.46 -2.43 -31.71
N SER A 100 -7.74 -2.15 -31.99
CA SER A 100 -8.37 -2.43 -33.30
C SER A 100 -7.70 -1.63 -34.41
#